data_AF-A0A6I9N914-F1
#
_entry.id   AF-A0A6I9N914-F1
#
_cell.length_a   1.000
_cell.length_b   1.000
_cell.length_c   1.000
_cell.angle_alpha   90.00
_cell.angle_beta   90.00
_cell.angle_gamma   90.00
#
_symmetry.space_group_name_H-M   'P 1'
#
loop_
_entity.id
_entity.type
_entity.pdbx_description
1 polymer ?
#
loop_
_entity_poly.entity_id
_entity_poly.type
_entity_poly.pdbx_seq_one_letter_code
_entity_poly.pdbx_strand_id
1 'polypeptide(L)'
;SQYCNTLDDEEKKELRVFSQQRKRENLGRGVVRLFPLTMTGAICQQCGRQICGGDIAVFASRAGQSGCWHPQCFRCHTCSELLVDLIYFFQEGNIYCGRHHAERLKPRCQACDEIILADECTEAEGRYWHMKHFCCFECEASLGGQRYIMRESRPYCCACYESLYAEYCDTCGEHIGTESRIKKLL
;
A
#
# COMPACT_ATOMS: atom_id res chain seq x y z
N SER A 1 15.98 14.26 -5.16
CA SER A 1 14.78 14.87 -4.52
C SER A 1 13.77 13.77 -4.22
N GLN A 2 13.60 13.39 -2.95
CA GLN A 2 12.98 12.11 -2.53
C GLN A 2 11.43 12.12 -2.44
N TYR A 3 10.80 13.26 -2.72
CA TYR A 3 9.35 13.46 -2.65
C TYR A 3 8.82 14.04 -3.96
N CYS A 4 7.61 13.63 -4.36
CA CYS A 4 6.89 14.19 -5.49
C CYS A 4 6.44 15.61 -5.11
N ASN A 5 7.27 16.62 -5.38
CA ASN A 5 7.10 17.93 -4.74
C ASN A 5 6.00 18.81 -5.34
N THR A 6 5.36 18.39 -6.43
CA THR A 6 4.24 19.13 -7.01
C THR A 6 3.35 18.20 -7.83
N LEU A 7 2.12 18.01 -7.36
CA LEU A 7 1.03 17.53 -8.21
C LEU A 7 0.68 18.60 -9.24
N ASP A 8 0.37 18.20 -10.46
CA ASP A 8 -0.26 19.09 -11.44
C ASP A 8 -1.74 19.37 -11.08
N ASP A 9 -2.41 20.23 -11.85
CA ASP A 9 -3.77 20.66 -11.51
C ASP A 9 -4.83 19.55 -11.69
N GLU A 10 -4.63 18.63 -12.63
CA GLU A 10 -5.51 17.46 -12.79
C GLU A 10 -5.25 16.44 -11.68
N GLU A 11 -4.00 16.17 -11.32
CA GLU A 11 -3.64 15.32 -10.19
C GLU A 11 -4.18 15.89 -8.86
N LYS A 12 -4.13 17.21 -8.65
CA LYS A 12 -4.76 17.86 -7.47
C LYS A 12 -6.27 17.66 -7.46
N LYS A 13 -6.92 17.75 -8.61
CA LYS A 13 -8.37 17.53 -8.74
C LYS A 13 -8.71 16.07 -8.45
N GLU A 14 -7.94 15.14 -8.99
CA GLU A 14 -8.08 13.71 -8.72
C GLU A 14 -7.84 13.40 -7.24
N LEU A 15 -6.82 13.98 -6.60
CA LEU A 15 -6.59 13.86 -5.15
C LEU A 15 -7.81 14.29 -4.35
N ARG A 16 -8.44 15.41 -4.72
CA ARG A 16 -9.65 15.92 -4.05
C ARG A 16 -10.80 14.94 -4.20
N VAL A 17 -11.07 14.46 -5.41
CA VAL A 17 -12.14 13.48 -5.68
C VAL A 17 -11.89 12.18 -4.91
N PHE A 18 -10.69 11.62 -5.05
CA PHE A 18 -10.24 10.41 -4.36
C PHE A 18 -10.41 10.51 -2.84
N SER A 19 -9.96 11.60 -2.25
CA SER A 19 -10.05 11.83 -0.80
C SER A 19 -11.49 12.01 -0.34
N GLN A 20 -12.30 12.79 -1.06
CA GLN A 20 -13.69 13.06 -0.71
C GLN A 20 -14.56 11.80 -0.81
N GLN A 21 -14.38 11.01 -1.88
CA GLN A 21 -15.12 9.79 -2.09
C GLN A 21 -14.90 8.81 -0.93
N ARG A 22 -13.63 8.50 -0.61
CA ARG A 22 -13.28 7.59 0.48
C ARG A 22 -13.80 8.07 1.84
N LYS A 23 -13.72 9.37 2.10
CA LYS A 23 -14.25 9.99 3.33
C LYS A 23 -15.76 9.85 3.43
N ARG A 24 -16.47 10.07 2.32
CA ARG A 24 -17.94 10.01 2.27
C ARG A 24 -18.45 8.58 2.40
N GLU A 25 -17.82 7.64 1.70
CA GLU A 25 -18.35 6.29 1.51
C GLU A 25 -17.88 5.31 2.58
N ASN A 26 -16.60 5.34 2.95
CA ASN A 26 -16.00 4.24 3.72
C ASN A 26 -15.43 4.67 5.08
N LEU A 27 -15.06 5.94 5.26
CA LEU A 27 -14.40 6.42 6.47
C LEU A 27 -15.32 6.41 7.70
N GLY A 28 -14.80 5.86 8.79
CA GLY A 28 -15.40 5.96 10.12
C GLY A 28 -14.35 6.04 11.23
N ARG A 29 -14.83 6.20 12.46
CA ARG A 29 -14.02 6.16 13.68
C ARG A 29 -14.63 5.16 14.64
N GLY A 30 -13.82 4.27 15.20
CA GLY A 30 -14.28 3.28 16.16
C GLY A 30 -14.77 3.96 17.45
N VAL A 31 -15.84 3.44 18.03
CA VAL A 31 -16.32 3.87 19.35
C VAL A 31 -16.08 2.74 20.33
N VAL A 32 -15.20 2.96 21.29
CA VAL A 32 -14.90 2.00 22.35
C VAL A 32 -15.87 2.22 23.52
N ARG A 33 -16.59 1.18 23.92
CA ARG A 33 -17.48 1.22 25.09
C ARG A 33 -17.73 -0.19 25.63
N LEU A 34 -18.25 -0.26 26.85
CA LEU A 34 -18.74 -1.51 27.41
C LEU A 34 -19.98 -1.99 26.63
N PHE A 35 -20.05 -3.28 26.37
CA PHE A 35 -21.21 -3.92 25.74
C PHE A 35 -22.38 -3.96 26.75
N PRO A 36 -23.61 -3.57 26.38
CA PRO A 36 -24.72 -3.50 27.32
C PRO A 36 -25.01 -4.85 28.01
N LEU A 37 -25.12 -4.83 29.35
CA LEU A 37 -25.46 -6.02 30.15
C LEU A 37 -26.87 -6.57 29.84
N THR A 38 -27.75 -5.73 29.31
CA THR A 38 -29.15 -6.06 28.98
C THR A 38 -29.31 -6.80 27.65
N MET A 39 -28.25 -6.93 26.86
CA MET A 39 -28.28 -7.59 25.56
C MET A 39 -27.76 -9.03 25.70
N THR A 40 -28.30 -9.96 24.90
CA THR A 40 -27.90 -11.39 24.85
C THR A 40 -26.48 -11.65 24.33
N GLY A 41 -25.63 -10.62 24.31
CA GLY A 41 -24.32 -10.60 23.64
C GLY A 41 -24.42 -10.23 22.16
N ALA A 42 -23.27 -10.08 21.51
CA ALA A 42 -23.14 -9.91 20.07
C ALA A 42 -22.03 -10.79 19.51
N ILE A 43 -22.01 -11.01 18.20
CA ILE A 43 -20.96 -11.77 17.54
C ILE A 43 -19.90 -10.81 17.01
N CYS A 44 -18.64 -11.03 17.40
CA CYS A 44 -17.53 -10.26 16.87
C CYS A 44 -17.36 -10.52 15.36
N GLN A 45 -17.43 -9.46 14.57
CA GLN A 45 -17.36 -9.51 13.11
C GLN A 45 -16.07 -10.12 12.54
N GLN A 46 -14.96 -10.10 13.30
CA GLN A 46 -13.67 -10.62 12.82
C GLN A 46 -13.41 -12.08 13.21
N CYS A 47 -13.76 -12.50 14.42
CA CYS A 47 -13.43 -13.83 14.92
C CYS A 47 -14.63 -14.76 15.11
N GLY A 48 -15.86 -14.25 14.90
CA GLY A 48 -17.10 -15.03 15.05
C GLY A 48 -17.43 -15.44 16.49
N ARG A 49 -16.61 -15.06 17.48
CA ARG A 49 -16.84 -15.36 18.89
C ARG A 49 -17.75 -14.32 19.53
N GLN A 50 -18.45 -14.74 20.58
CA GLN A 50 -19.38 -13.91 21.34
C GLN A 50 -18.63 -12.82 22.13
N ILE A 51 -19.20 -11.62 22.12
CA ILE A 51 -18.92 -10.49 23.02
C ILE A 51 -20.04 -10.49 24.04
N CYS A 52 -19.70 -10.65 25.31
CA CYS A 52 -20.65 -10.73 26.41
C CYS A 52 -21.02 -9.34 26.96
N GLY A 53 -22.14 -9.27 27.68
CA GLY A 53 -22.49 -8.09 28.45
C GLY A 53 -21.38 -7.70 29.42
N GLY A 54 -20.98 -6.44 29.40
CA GLY A 54 -19.89 -5.91 30.23
C GLY A 54 -18.51 -5.95 29.57
N ASP A 55 -18.33 -6.67 28.46
CA ASP A 55 -17.04 -6.69 27.75
C ASP A 55 -16.75 -5.36 27.06
N ILE A 56 -15.46 -5.02 26.91
CA ILE A 56 -15.05 -3.90 26.07
C ILE A 56 -15.25 -4.30 24.60
N ALA A 57 -15.96 -3.46 23.86
CA ALA A 57 -16.18 -3.64 22.44
C ALA A 57 -15.94 -2.34 21.66
N VAL A 58 -15.48 -2.50 20.43
CA VAL A 58 -15.35 -1.42 19.46
C VAL A 58 -16.53 -1.51 18.51
N PHE A 59 -17.28 -0.41 18.37
CA PHE A 59 -18.42 -0.31 17.47
C PHE A 59 -18.04 0.53 16.25
N ALA A 60 -18.48 0.09 15.08
CA ALA A 60 -18.18 0.76 13.80
C ALA A 60 -19.48 1.06 13.05
N SER A 61 -19.90 2.31 13.02
CA SER A 61 -21.16 2.74 12.38
C SER A 61 -21.23 2.38 10.89
N ARG A 62 -20.10 2.38 10.18
CA ARG A 62 -20.05 2.03 8.75
C ARG A 62 -20.34 0.57 8.47
N ALA A 63 -20.22 -0.30 9.47
CA ALA A 63 -20.51 -1.72 9.35
C ALA A 63 -21.94 -2.09 9.77
N GLY A 64 -22.81 -1.09 9.90
CA GLY A 64 -24.19 -1.26 10.35
C GLY A 64 -24.35 -1.20 11.87
N GLN A 65 -25.60 -1.22 12.32
CA GLN A 65 -25.97 -0.99 13.72
C GLN A 65 -25.42 -2.03 14.70
N SER A 66 -25.17 -3.26 14.22
CA SER A 66 -24.64 -4.38 15.02
C SER A 66 -23.13 -4.62 14.79
N GLY A 67 -22.46 -3.77 14.01
CA GLY A 67 -21.03 -3.88 13.74
C GLY A 67 -20.21 -3.69 15.02
N CYS A 68 -19.73 -4.79 15.59
CA CYS A 68 -18.91 -4.78 16.79
C CYS A 68 -17.75 -5.79 16.74
N TRP A 69 -16.66 -5.43 17.42
CA TRP A 69 -15.43 -6.19 17.51
C TRP A 69 -14.89 -6.16 18.93
N HIS A 70 -14.19 -7.21 19.32
CA HIS A 70 -13.21 -7.08 20.40
C HIS A 70 -12.13 -6.05 20.02
N PRO A 71 -11.52 -5.33 20.97
CA PRO A 71 -10.43 -4.39 20.69
C PRO A 71 -9.31 -4.99 19.82
N GLN A 72 -8.82 -6.19 20.15
CA GLN A 72 -7.79 -6.90 19.39
C GLN A 72 -8.26 -7.45 18.04
N CYS A 73 -9.58 -7.49 17.82
CA CYS A 73 -10.19 -7.90 16.56
C CYS A 73 -10.43 -6.71 15.62
N PHE A 74 -10.38 -5.48 16.12
CA PHE A 74 -10.59 -4.28 15.34
C PHE A 74 -9.27 -3.85 14.66
N ARG A 75 -8.89 -4.61 13.62
CA ARG A 75 -7.61 -4.47 12.93
C ARG A 75 -7.75 -4.41 11.43
N CYS A 76 -6.82 -3.76 10.74
CA CYS A 76 -6.79 -3.74 9.29
C CYS A 76 -6.71 -5.16 8.72
N HIS A 77 -7.57 -5.46 7.74
CA HIS A 77 -7.60 -6.76 7.07
C HIS A 77 -6.27 -7.15 6.41
N THR A 78 -5.49 -6.16 5.95
CA THR A 78 -4.24 -6.41 5.21
C THR A 78 -3.01 -6.48 6.14
N CYS A 79 -2.76 -5.47 6.97
CA CYS A 79 -1.56 -5.43 7.82
C CYS A 79 -1.78 -5.85 9.27
N SER A 80 -3.01 -6.18 9.67
CA SER A 80 -3.35 -6.49 11.06
C SER A 80 -3.06 -5.39 12.09
N GLU A 81 -2.77 -4.16 11.65
CA GLU A 81 -2.64 -2.99 12.52
C GLU A 81 -3.95 -2.72 13.28
N LEU A 82 -3.87 -2.49 14.59
CA LEU A 82 -5.04 -2.17 15.42
C LEU A 82 -5.54 -0.77 15.08
N LEU A 83 -6.85 -0.65 14.84
CA LEU A 83 -7.49 0.60 14.41
C LEU A 83 -8.38 1.22 15.51
N VAL A 84 -8.27 0.72 16.75
CA VAL A 84 -9.15 1.08 17.87
C VAL A 84 -9.20 2.60 18.09
N ASP A 85 -8.02 3.24 18.07
CA ASP A 85 -7.86 4.69 18.29
C ASP A 85 -7.68 5.48 16.98
N LEU A 86 -7.75 4.79 15.84
CA LEU A 86 -7.50 5.36 14.52
C LEU A 86 -8.80 5.52 13.73
N ILE A 87 -8.69 6.26 12.63
CA ILE A 87 -9.70 6.18 11.58
C ILE A 87 -9.59 4.84 10.85
N TYR A 88 -10.72 4.31 10.43
CA TYR A 88 -10.79 3.11 9.61
C TYR A 88 -11.62 3.38 8.35
N PHE A 89 -11.46 2.52 7.35
CA PHE A 89 -12.31 2.48 6.18
C PHE A 89 -13.00 1.13 6.09
N PHE A 90 -14.33 1.11 6.02
CA PHE A 90 -15.11 -0.12 5.88
C PHE A 90 -15.60 -0.28 4.44
N GLN A 91 -15.26 -1.42 3.83
CA GLN A 91 -15.62 -1.75 2.46
C GLN A 91 -15.76 -3.26 2.33
N GLU A 92 -16.84 -3.73 1.70
CA GLU A 92 -17.07 -5.16 1.40
C GLU A 92 -16.89 -6.07 2.63
N GLY A 93 -17.47 -5.67 3.77
CA GLY A 93 -17.41 -6.45 5.02
C GLY A 93 -16.09 -6.36 5.79
N ASN A 94 -15.08 -5.67 5.26
CA ASN A 94 -13.75 -5.61 5.85
C ASN A 94 -13.40 -4.19 6.33
N ILE A 95 -12.57 -4.11 7.37
CA ILE A 95 -12.00 -2.85 7.87
C ILE A 95 -10.54 -2.70 7.43
N TYR A 96 -10.17 -1.51 6.99
CA TYR A 96 -8.86 -1.19 6.46
C TYR A 96 -8.29 0.08 7.09
N CYS A 97 -6.96 0.15 7.23
CA CYS A 97 -6.28 1.40 7.54
C CYS A 97 -6.31 2.34 6.32
N GLY A 98 -5.94 3.62 6.53
CA GLY A 98 -5.94 4.61 5.46
C GLY A 98 -5.01 4.26 4.29
N ARG A 99 -3.91 3.54 4.55
CA ARG A 99 -2.97 3.08 3.53
C ARG A 99 -3.56 2.00 2.64
N HIS A 100 -3.97 0.87 3.22
CA HIS A 100 -4.45 -0.27 2.44
C HIS A 100 -5.80 -0.02 1.75
N HIS A 101 -6.67 0.82 2.32
CA HIS A 101 -7.85 1.24 1.58
C HIS A 101 -7.51 2.10 0.36
N ALA A 102 -6.44 2.92 0.43
CA ALA A 102 -6.02 3.72 -0.71
C ALA A 102 -5.48 2.82 -1.84
N GLU A 103 -4.66 1.84 -1.47
CA GLU A 103 -4.01 0.89 -2.39
C GLU A 103 -5.00 -0.03 -3.12
N ARG A 104 -6.22 -0.22 -2.59
CA ARG A 104 -7.31 -0.92 -3.28
C ARG A 104 -7.89 -0.14 -4.47
N LEU A 105 -7.65 1.16 -4.53
CA LEU A 105 -8.28 2.07 -5.50
C LEU A 105 -7.27 2.69 -6.48
N LYS A 106 -6.06 2.99 -6.01
CA LYS A 106 -4.99 3.58 -6.81
C LYS A 106 -3.64 2.98 -6.39
N PRO A 107 -2.69 2.80 -7.33
CA PRO A 107 -1.39 2.22 -7.01
C PRO A 107 -0.56 3.16 -6.12
N ARG A 108 0.34 2.59 -5.32
CA ARG A 108 1.31 3.33 -4.51
C ARG A 108 2.70 3.21 -5.10
N CYS A 109 3.40 4.34 -5.22
CA CYS A 109 4.76 4.37 -5.71
C CYS A 109 5.73 3.74 -4.71
N GLN A 110 6.46 2.71 -5.15
CA GLN A 110 7.44 1.99 -4.35
C GLN A 110 8.62 2.88 -3.89
N ALA A 111 8.94 3.95 -4.62
CA ALA A 111 10.09 4.80 -4.33
C ALA A 111 9.78 5.91 -3.31
N CYS A 112 8.63 6.58 -3.42
CA CYS A 112 8.28 7.72 -2.58
C CYS A 112 7.14 7.43 -1.58
N ASP A 113 6.59 6.22 -1.59
CA ASP A 113 5.50 5.77 -0.72
C ASP A 113 4.21 6.59 -0.84
N GLU A 114 3.98 7.30 -1.96
CA GLU A 114 2.77 8.09 -2.22
C GLU A 114 1.82 7.43 -3.23
N ILE A 115 0.52 7.76 -3.16
CA ILE A 115 -0.47 7.29 -4.14
C ILE A 115 -0.21 7.96 -5.49
N ILE A 116 -0.18 7.15 -6.56
CA ILE A 116 -0.04 7.62 -7.92
C ILE A 116 -1.43 8.01 -8.43
N LEU A 117 -1.61 9.31 -8.65
CA LEU A 117 -2.87 9.89 -9.10
C LEU A 117 -2.90 10.12 -10.62
N ALA A 118 -1.73 10.18 -11.25
CA ALA A 118 -1.58 10.21 -12.69
C ALA A 118 -2.25 8.98 -13.35
N ASP A 119 -2.74 9.18 -14.58
CA ASP A 119 -3.34 8.11 -15.39
C ASP A 119 -2.29 7.09 -15.84
N GLU A 120 -1.04 7.53 -16.00
CA GLU A 120 0.08 6.69 -16.40
C GLU A 120 1.06 6.46 -15.24
N CYS A 121 1.50 5.21 -15.11
CA CYS A 121 2.52 4.83 -14.15
C CYS A 121 3.36 3.67 -14.72
N THR A 122 4.52 3.45 -14.12
CA THR A 122 5.36 2.31 -14.46
C THR A 122 5.02 1.13 -13.55
N GLU A 123 4.65 0.00 -14.13
CA GLU A 123 4.54 -1.28 -13.42
C GLU A 123 5.78 -2.14 -13.69
N ALA A 124 6.42 -2.62 -12.63
CA ALA A 124 7.55 -3.55 -12.72
C ALA A 124 7.52 -4.55 -11.55
N GLU A 125 7.63 -5.84 -11.84
CA GLU A 125 7.64 -6.89 -10.80
C GLU A 125 6.43 -6.83 -9.83
N GLY A 126 5.24 -6.48 -10.35
CA GLY A 126 4.03 -6.36 -9.54
C GLY A 126 4.03 -5.17 -8.57
N ARG A 127 4.91 -4.20 -8.77
CA ARG A 127 4.98 -2.95 -8.03
C ARG A 127 4.79 -1.78 -8.99
N TYR A 128 4.51 -0.61 -8.42
CA TYR A 128 4.19 0.59 -9.19
C TYR A 128 5.11 1.74 -8.84
N TRP A 129 5.39 2.59 -9.82
CA TRP A 129 6.18 3.81 -9.66
C TRP A 129 5.54 4.95 -10.44
N HIS A 130 5.65 6.16 -9.91
CA HIS A 130 5.54 7.35 -10.76
C HIS A 130 6.56 7.24 -11.90
N MET A 131 6.23 7.72 -13.10
CA MET A 131 7.12 7.66 -14.27
C MET A 131 8.51 8.26 -13.97
N LYS A 132 8.57 9.34 -13.18
CA LYS A 132 9.82 10.00 -12.76
C LYS A 132 10.63 9.23 -11.71
N HIS A 133 9.99 8.30 -10.99
CA HIS A 133 10.61 7.56 -9.90
C HIS A 133 11.08 6.17 -10.32
N PHE A 134 10.75 5.72 -11.53
CA PHE A 134 11.35 4.53 -12.10
C PHE A 134 12.68 4.90 -12.80
N CYS A 135 13.71 5.11 -11.98
CA CYS A 135 15.04 5.52 -12.43
C CYS A 135 16.13 4.64 -11.80
N CYS A 136 17.29 4.58 -12.45
CA CYS A 136 18.45 3.86 -11.95
C CYS A 136 18.83 4.39 -10.57
N PHE A 137 18.96 3.48 -9.61
CA PHE A 137 19.29 3.83 -8.23
C PHE A 137 20.63 4.57 -8.09
N GLU A 138 21.54 4.40 -9.05
CA GLU A 138 22.90 4.97 -8.97
C GLU A 138 23.07 6.26 -9.76
N CYS A 139 22.59 6.30 -11.00
CA CYS A 139 22.77 7.46 -11.88
C CYS A 139 21.50 8.29 -12.06
N GLU A 140 20.39 7.92 -11.41
CA GLU A 140 19.08 8.56 -11.51
C GLU A 140 18.51 8.62 -12.94
N ALA A 141 19.11 7.93 -13.91
CA ALA A 141 18.62 7.89 -15.29
C ALA A 141 17.27 7.19 -15.37
N SER A 142 16.30 7.77 -16.09
CA SER A 142 14.98 7.17 -16.30
C SER A 142 15.09 5.80 -16.96
N LEU A 143 14.35 4.83 -16.44
CA LEU A 143 14.34 3.45 -16.94
C LEU A 143 13.05 3.10 -17.69
N GLY A 144 12.14 4.06 -17.88
CA GLY A 144 10.94 3.88 -18.70
C GLY A 144 11.30 3.45 -20.12
N GLY A 145 10.80 2.29 -20.56
CA GLY A 145 11.10 1.70 -21.87
C GLY A 145 12.54 1.18 -22.06
N GLN A 146 13.39 1.30 -21.05
CA GLN A 146 14.79 0.87 -21.10
C GLN A 146 14.97 -0.54 -20.52
N ARG A 147 16.13 -1.13 -20.81
CA ARG A 147 16.58 -2.36 -20.14
C ARG A 147 17.04 -2.01 -18.72
N TYR A 148 16.62 -2.82 -17.76
CA TYR A 148 16.96 -2.63 -16.35
C TYR A 148 17.21 -3.97 -15.66
N ILE A 149 17.85 -3.92 -14.49
CA ILE A 149 18.04 -5.05 -13.59
C ILE A 149 17.51 -4.65 -12.21
N MET A 150 16.71 -5.51 -11.59
CA MET A 150 16.25 -5.33 -10.21
C MET A 150 17.17 -6.06 -9.24
N ARG A 151 17.59 -5.36 -8.19
CA ARG A 151 18.37 -5.92 -7.09
C ARG A 151 17.87 -5.32 -5.79
N GLU A 152 17.45 -6.18 -4.85
CA GLU A 152 16.94 -5.76 -3.53
C GLU A 152 15.83 -4.69 -3.65
N SER A 153 14.87 -4.89 -4.57
CA SER A 153 13.78 -3.94 -4.88
C SER A 153 14.18 -2.57 -5.44
N ARG A 154 15.45 -2.40 -5.83
CA ARG A 154 15.98 -1.19 -6.47
C ARG A 154 16.29 -1.46 -7.96
N PRO A 155 15.80 -0.62 -8.88
CA PRO A 155 16.10 -0.75 -10.30
C PRO A 155 17.45 -0.11 -10.66
N TYR A 156 18.22 -0.77 -11.52
CA TYR A 156 19.51 -0.30 -12.04
C TYR A 156 19.50 -0.34 -13.57
N CYS A 157 20.16 0.61 -14.23
CA CYS A 157 20.48 0.46 -15.65
C CYS A 157 21.57 -0.63 -15.82
N CYS A 158 21.66 -1.25 -17.00
CA CYS A 158 22.64 -2.30 -17.26
C CYS A 158 24.08 -1.83 -17.00
N ALA A 159 24.43 -0.62 -17.43
CA ALA A 159 25.78 -0.07 -17.26
C ALA A 159 26.18 0.11 -15.77
N CYS A 160 25.32 0.70 -14.94
CA CYS A 160 25.60 0.85 -13.51
C CYS A 160 25.61 -0.51 -12.81
N TYR A 161 24.73 -1.43 -13.21
CA TYR A 161 24.71 -2.77 -12.64
C TYR A 161 26.01 -3.52 -12.94
N GLU A 162 26.44 -3.56 -14.20
CA GLU A 162 27.70 -4.18 -14.61
C GLU A 162 28.88 -3.53 -13.89
N SER A 163 28.95 -2.19 -13.84
CA SER A 163 30.04 -1.50 -13.14
C SER A 163 30.13 -1.80 -11.65
N LEU A 164 29.03 -2.14 -10.97
CA LEU A 164 29.00 -2.39 -9.53
C LEU A 164 29.07 -3.87 -9.17
N TYR A 165 28.56 -4.74 -10.03
CA TYR A 165 28.27 -6.14 -9.71
C TYR A 165 28.78 -7.12 -10.77
N ALA A 166 29.58 -6.66 -11.76
CA ALA A 166 30.26 -7.57 -12.67
C ALA A 166 31.14 -8.53 -11.86
N GLU A 167 30.87 -9.82 -12.00
CA GLU A 167 31.79 -10.87 -11.61
C GLU A 167 32.62 -11.21 -12.85
N TYR A 168 33.93 -11.30 -12.65
CA TYR A 168 34.87 -11.69 -13.68
C TYR A 168 35.27 -13.14 -13.44
N CYS A 169 35.40 -13.91 -14.50
CA CYS A 169 35.92 -15.26 -14.38
C CYS A 169 37.40 -15.21 -13.96
N ASP A 170 37.75 -15.77 -12.81
CA ASP A 170 39.14 -15.80 -12.30
C ASP A 170 40.13 -16.51 -13.24
N THR A 171 39.63 -17.31 -14.20
CA THR A 171 40.48 -18.08 -15.13
C THR A 171 40.71 -17.36 -16.46
N CYS A 172 39.70 -16.66 -17.01
CA CYS A 172 39.82 -16.01 -18.32
C CYS A 172 39.70 -14.48 -18.29
N GLY A 173 39.33 -13.89 -17.15
CA GLY A 173 39.11 -12.45 -17.01
C GLY A 173 37.85 -11.93 -17.73
N GLU A 174 37.11 -12.79 -18.41
CA GLU A 174 35.89 -12.43 -19.14
C GLU A 174 34.70 -12.18 -18.20
N HIS A 175 33.77 -11.36 -18.68
CA HIS A 175 32.58 -10.98 -17.94
C HIS A 175 31.62 -12.17 -17.77
N ILE A 176 31.22 -12.48 -16.55
CA ILE A 176 30.18 -13.48 -16.29
C ILE A 176 28.83 -12.83 -16.62
N GLY A 177 28.25 -13.19 -17.76
CA GLY A 177 27.09 -12.51 -18.35
C GLY A 177 25.88 -12.44 -17.41
N THR A 178 25.36 -11.22 -17.19
CA THR A 178 24.15 -10.93 -16.42
C THR A 178 22.88 -10.96 -17.29
N GLU A 179 22.95 -11.48 -18.51
CA GLU A 179 21.87 -11.44 -19.50
C GLU A 179 20.55 -12.05 -19.00
N SER A 180 20.62 -13.10 -18.18
CA SER A 180 19.47 -13.76 -17.57
C SER A 180 18.69 -12.88 -16.58
N ARG A 181 19.28 -11.76 -16.13
CA ARG A 181 18.70 -10.82 -15.16
C ARG A 181 18.15 -9.55 -15.80
N ILE A 182 18.40 -9.36 -17.09
CA ILE A 182 18.02 -8.14 -17.80
C ILE A 182 16.55 -8.21 -18.15
N LYS A 183 15.82 -7.17 -17.75
CA LYS A 183 14.38 -7.01 -17.98
C LYS A 183 14.14 -5.80 -18.87
N LYS A 184 13.00 -5.82 -19.56
CA LYS A 184 12.49 -4.69 -20.33
C LYS A 184 11.00 -4.55 -20.02
N LEU A 185 10.57 -3.32 -19.75
CA LEU A 185 9.15 -2.99 -19.68
C LEU A 185 8.58 -3.10 -21.09
N LEU A 186 7.54 -3.94 -21.25
CA LEU A 186 6.81 -4.07 -22.51
C LEU A 186 5.96 -2.83 -22.75
#